data_AF-A0A1V4H031-F1
#
_entry.id   AF-A0A1V4H031-F1
#
_cell.length_a   1.000
_cell.length_b   1.000
_cell.length_c   1.000
_cell.angle_alpha   90.00
_cell.angle_beta   90.00
_cell.angle_gamma   90.00
#
_symmetry.space_group_name_H-M   'P 1'
#
loop_
_entity.id
_entity.type
_entity.pdbx_description
1 polymer ?
#
loop_
_entity_poly.entity_id
_entity_poly.type
_entity_poly.pdbx_seq_one_letter_code
_entity_poly.pdbx_strand_id
1 'polypeptide(L)'
;MIEMLTVFDKANPFTKYQIDVIVKLGCYGIILFELIVSCLHQDFKQKSYTIEYLKEKFNCVDKYKNVAEFKRNVIDRAISDIHEYTTIRISYEQKKVGRSVSELLFSFEDISQKKIEETKEKGSNAPKDPFTNFKMSQKQLSLFASKIKKASGQDVEEIIKELSNVHLQSKHIDFLKVLDFVPSDWYTEAEIKKHPTPQQIAQEKLRAKQKAKEQAELEQAQLRQDYEVLLANAEEFVMANQKRIGIGIEKMYFEKGDYQGVVRIWERYLLSERDRKGFALLDEILSR
;
A
#
# COMPACT_ATOMS: atom_id res chain seq x y z
N MET A 1 18.64 23.60 -6.72
CA MET A 1 18.76 22.36 -5.91
C MET A 1 19.96 22.57 -5.01
N ILE A 2 19.80 22.48 -3.69
CA ILE A 2 20.95 22.45 -2.78
C ILE A 2 21.19 20.97 -2.45
N GLU A 3 22.43 20.53 -2.62
CA GLU A 3 22.88 19.21 -2.19
C GLU A 3 23.60 19.40 -0.86
N MET A 4 23.02 18.89 0.23
CA MET A 4 23.65 18.91 1.55
C MET A 4 24.21 17.53 1.85
N LEU A 5 25.48 17.48 2.23
CA LEU A 5 26.30 16.27 2.35
C LEU A 5 26.57 15.94 3.83
N THR A 6 25.56 15.56 4.62
CA THR A 6 25.83 15.25 6.06
C THR A 6 25.38 13.90 6.58
N VAL A 7 24.58 13.11 5.84
CA VAL A 7 24.22 11.74 6.23
C VAL A 7 24.42 10.80 5.05
N PHE A 8 25.43 9.94 5.12
CA PHE A 8 25.76 8.95 4.10
C PHE A 8 25.23 7.57 4.51
N ASP A 9 24.48 6.92 3.61
CA ASP A 9 24.23 5.48 3.66
C ASP A 9 24.68 4.89 2.31
N LYS A 10 25.16 3.64 2.28
CA LYS A 10 25.57 2.95 1.04
C LYS A 10 24.45 2.95 -0.02
N ALA A 11 23.19 2.99 0.43
CA ALA A 11 22.01 3.05 -0.43
C ALA A 11 21.62 4.48 -0.86
N ASN A 12 22.07 5.53 -0.16
CA ASN A 12 21.70 6.91 -0.44
C ASN A 12 22.90 7.87 -0.21
N PRO A 13 23.75 8.09 -1.24
CA PRO A 13 25.01 8.82 -1.09
C PRO A 13 24.84 10.35 -0.99
N PHE A 14 23.67 10.89 -1.33
CA PHE A 14 23.35 12.31 -1.19
C PHE A 14 21.85 12.49 -0.95
N THR A 15 21.47 13.52 -0.20
CA THR A 15 20.05 13.86 -0.04
C THR A 15 19.75 15.18 -0.76
N LYS A 16 18.73 15.16 -1.63
CA LYS A 16 18.35 16.29 -2.48
C LYS A 16 17.11 16.98 -1.95
N TYR A 17 17.14 18.31 -1.95
CA TYR A 17 16.03 19.13 -1.48
C TYR A 17 15.75 20.31 -2.41
N GLN A 18 14.48 20.73 -2.45
CA GLN A 18 14.10 21.97 -3.13
C GLN A 18 14.49 23.17 -2.25
N ILE A 19 15.03 24.21 -2.89
CA ILE A 19 15.57 25.38 -2.19
C ILE A 19 14.47 26.14 -1.46
N ASP A 20 13.31 26.28 -2.09
CA ASP A 20 12.12 26.94 -1.59
C ASP A 20 11.57 26.32 -0.30
N VAL A 21 11.84 25.03 -0.07
CA VAL A 21 11.53 24.34 1.19
C VAL A 21 12.55 24.74 2.26
N ILE A 22 13.84 24.61 1.96
CA ILE A 22 14.92 24.84 2.94
C ILE A 22 14.93 26.29 3.44
N VAL A 23 14.68 27.29 2.57
CA VAL A 23 14.70 28.71 2.96
C VAL A 23 13.57 29.10 3.91
N LYS A 24 12.50 28.28 4.01
CA LYS A 24 11.37 28.54 4.91
C LYS A 24 11.57 27.92 6.29
N LEU A 25 12.43 26.91 6.40
CA LEU A 25 12.71 26.22 7.65
C LEU A 25 13.68 27.02 8.51
N GLY A 26 13.42 27.06 9.81
CA GLY A 26 14.33 27.53 10.84
C GLY A 26 15.51 26.57 11.05
N CYS A 27 16.50 27.02 11.82
CA CYS A 27 17.76 26.29 12.02
C CYS A 27 17.58 24.85 12.52
N TYR A 28 16.69 24.62 13.49
CA TYR A 28 16.41 23.27 13.99
C TYR A 28 15.54 22.46 13.01
N GLY A 29 14.62 23.12 12.29
CA GLY A 29 13.79 22.48 11.27
C GLY A 29 14.64 21.89 10.15
N ILE A 30 15.63 22.64 9.65
CA ILE A 30 16.57 22.17 8.63
C ILE A 30 17.30 20.89 9.09
N ILE A 31 17.84 20.89 10.32
CA ILE A 31 18.60 19.75 10.86
C ILE A 31 17.72 18.51 11.00
N LEU A 32 16.50 18.67 11.55
CA LEU A 32 15.59 17.53 11.71
C LEU A 32 15.09 17.02 10.35
N PHE A 33 14.74 17.92 9.44
CA PHE A 33 14.29 17.59 8.10
C PHE A 33 15.34 16.77 7.36
N GLU A 34 16.60 17.17 7.50
CA GLU A 34 17.72 16.42 6.94
C GLU A 34 17.80 14.99 7.46
N LEU A 35 17.78 14.80 8.78
CA LEU A 35 17.80 13.48 9.41
C LEU A 35 16.66 12.58 8.93
N ILE A 36 15.46 13.16 8.75
CA ILE A 36 14.26 12.41 8.37
C ILE A 36 14.29 12.02 6.89
N VAL A 37 14.56 12.97 5.99
CA VAL A 37 14.57 12.71 4.54
C VAL A 37 15.69 11.74 4.16
N SER A 38 16.83 11.77 4.86
CA SER A 38 17.89 10.78 4.65
C SER A 38 17.38 9.35 4.82
N CYS A 39 16.32 9.13 5.62
CA CYS A 39 15.72 7.84 5.90
C CYS A 39 14.39 7.60 5.16
N LEU A 40 13.90 8.53 4.33
CA LEU A 40 12.63 8.38 3.62
C LEU A 40 12.62 7.22 2.62
N HIS A 41 13.77 6.72 2.19
CA HIS A 41 13.85 5.56 1.30
C HIS A 41 13.63 4.22 2.03
N GLN A 42 13.67 4.18 3.37
CA GLN A 42 13.51 2.96 4.15
C GLN A 42 12.05 2.47 4.17
N ASP A 43 11.85 1.16 4.19
CA ASP A 43 10.51 0.54 4.10
C ASP A 43 9.63 0.87 5.31
N PHE A 44 10.20 0.82 6.52
CA PHE A 44 9.44 0.98 7.76
C PHE A 44 9.21 2.44 8.19
N LYS A 45 9.69 3.42 7.40
CA LYS A 45 9.58 4.88 7.65
C LYS A 45 9.75 5.31 9.11
N GLN A 46 10.68 4.64 9.79
CA GLN A 46 10.96 4.81 11.21
C GLN A 46 12.47 4.81 11.44
N LYS A 47 12.94 5.68 12.35
CA LYS A 47 14.35 5.74 12.72
C LYS A 47 14.53 6.14 14.18
N SER A 48 15.35 5.39 14.91
CA SER A 48 15.72 5.70 16.30
C SER A 48 17.01 6.51 16.34
N TYR A 49 17.04 7.54 17.18
CA TYR A 49 18.24 8.31 17.51
C TYR A 49 18.37 8.48 19.01
N THR A 50 19.59 8.31 19.54
CA THR A 50 19.92 8.56 20.95
C THR A 50 19.80 10.04 21.29
N ILE A 51 19.45 10.37 22.53
CA ILE A 51 19.36 11.77 22.99
C ILE A 51 20.71 12.48 22.85
N GLU A 52 21.82 11.78 23.13
CA GLU A 52 23.18 12.29 23.02
C GLU A 52 23.48 12.73 21.58
N TYR A 53 23.30 11.82 20.60
CA TYR A 53 23.44 12.12 19.18
C TYR A 53 22.58 13.30 18.73
N LEU A 54 21.31 13.37 19.16
CA LEU A 54 20.44 14.49 18.80
C LEU A 54 20.94 15.80 19.42
N LYS A 55 21.40 15.81 20.67
CA LYS A 55 21.97 17.02 21.26
C LYS A 55 23.22 17.49 20.53
N GLU A 56 24.09 16.57 20.10
CA GLU A 56 25.26 16.90 19.30
C GLU A 56 24.87 17.46 17.94
N LYS A 57 23.98 16.76 17.21
CA LYS A 57 23.55 17.17 15.86
C LYS A 57 22.87 18.52 15.84
N PHE A 58 22.12 18.88 16.89
CA PHE A 58 21.48 20.19 17.05
C PHE A 58 22.36 21.23 17.76
N ASN A 59 23.62 20.91 18.05
CA ASN A 59 24.57 21.76 18.78
C ASN A 59 23.99 22.30 20.11
N CYS A 60 23.38 21.40 20.87
CA CYS A 60 22.61 21.67 22.09
C CYS A 60 23.08 20.85 23.31
N VAL A 61 24.29 20.27 23.25
CA VAL A 61 24.87 19.42 24.29
C VAL A 61 24.82 20.10 25.68
N ASP A 62 25.30 21.33 25.77
CA ASP A 62 25.37 22.09 27.03
C ASP A 62 24.15 22.98 27.31
N LYS A 63 23.27 23.14 26.31
CA LYS A 63 22.18 24.13 26.35
C LYS A 63 20.97 23.67 27.16
N TYR A 64 20.67 22.38 27.14
CA TYR A 64 19.50 21.81 27.81
C TYR A 64 19.90 20.62 28.69
N LYS A 65 20.00 20.86 30.00
CA LYS A 65 20.28 19.80 30.98
C LYS A 65 19.14 18.79 31.03
N ASN A 66 17.90 19.25 31.03
CA ASN A 66 16.72 18.41 31.06
C ASN A 66 16.30 17.98 29.64
N VAL A 67 16.12 16.67 29.42
CA VAL A 67 15.64 16.12 28.15
C VAL A 67 14.26 16.65 27.79
N ALA A 68 13.38 16.92 28.76
CA ALA A 68 12.06 17.49 28.50
C ALA A 68 12.15 18.89 27.86
N GLU A 69 13.11 19.72 28.29
CA GLU A 69 13.33 21.05 27.71
C GLU A 69 13.95 20.96 26.32
N PHE A 70 14.88 20.02 26.11
CA PHE A 70 15.44 19.75 24.79
C PHE A 70 14.33 19.36 23.81
N LYS A 71 13.44 18.44 24.19
CA LYS A 71 12.31 18.03 23.35
C LYS A 71 11.41 19.22 23.02
N ARG A 72 10.94 19.96 24.02
CA ARG A 72 10.00 21.08 23.82
C ARG A 72 10.58 22.20 22.96
N ASN A 73 11.84 22.57 23.21
CA ASN A 73 12.42 23.78 22.63
C ASN A 73 13.16 23.52 21.31
N VAL A 74 13.53 22.27 21.03
CA VAL A 74 14.31 21.89 19.84
C VAL A 74 13.51 20.92 18.97
N ILE A 75 13.17 19.74 19.48
CA ILE A 75 12.52 18.69 18.67
C ILE A 75 11.11 19.11 18.26
N ASP A 76 10.25 19.48 19.21
CA ASP A 76 8.86 19.85 18.94
C ASP A 76 8.78 21.12 18.08
N ARG A 77 9.72 22.07 18.31
CA ARG A 77 9.86 23.28 17.49
C ARG A 77 10.22 22.94 16.03
N ALA A 78 11.19 22.05 15.83
CA ALA A 78 11.61 21.59 14.50
C ALA A 78 10.50 20.81 13.80
N ILE A 79 9.75 19.97 14.52
CA ILE A 79 8.60 19.24 13.96
C ILE A 79 7.52 20.21 13.49
N SER A 80 7.16 21.19 14.33
CA SER A 80 6.15 22.21 13.97
C SER A 80 6.54 22.97 12.70
N ASP A 81 7.80 23.36 12.60
CA ASP A 81 8.37 24.08 11.46
C ASP A 81 8.30 23.25 10.17
N ILE A 82 8.67 21.96 10.26
CA ILE A 82 8.56 21.02 9.13
C ILE A 82 7.10 20.80 8.72
N HIS A 83 6.18 20.68 9.68
CA HIS A 83 4.77 20.46 9.37
C HIS A 83 4.13 21.66 8.67
N GLU A 84 4.57 22.87 9.02
CA GLU A 84 4.09 24.13 8.45
C GLU A 84 4.55 24.33 7.00
N TYR A 85 5.83 24.05 6.73
CA TYR A 85 6.44 24.41 5.44
C TYR A 85 6.67 23.23 4.48
N THR A 86 6.38 21.99 4.91
CA THR A 86 6.62 20.78 4.09
C THR A 86 5.43 19.81 4.10
N THR A 87 5.45 18.86 3.16
CA THR A 87 4.51 17.72 3.13
C THR A 87 4.96 16.56 4.02
N ILE A 88 6.04 16.70 4.78
CA ILE A 88 6.48 15.66 5.69
C ILE A 88 5.71 15.79 7.01
N ARG A 89 5.20 14.66 7.50
CA ARG A 89 4.62 14.54 8.84
C ARG A 89 5.50 13.63 9.66
N ILE A 90 5.73 14.05 10.90
CA ILE A 90 6.70 13.44 11.82
C ILE A 90 6.02 13.34 13.18
N SER A 91 6.12 12.18 13.79
CA SER A 91 5.83 11.93 15.20
C SER A 91 7.01 11.20 15.83
N TYR A 92 7.07 11.15 17.15
CA TYR A 92 8.07 10.33 17.83
C TYR A 92 7.54 9.69 19.10
N GLU A 93 8.11 8.52 19.40
CA GLU A 93 7.97 7.84 20.67
C GLU A 93 9.28 7.90 21.45
N GLN A 94 9.18 7.93 22.78
CA GLN A 94 10.35 7.97 23.66
C GLN A 94 10.67 6.57 24.18
N LYS A 95 11.89 6.09 23.94
CA LYS A 95 12.41 4.88 24.58
C LYS A 95 13.13 5.26 25.87
N LYS A 96 12.87 4.49 26.93
CA LYS A 96 13.41 4.73 28.26
C LYS A 96 14.27 3.56 28.71
N VAL A 97 15.35 3.89 29.41
CA VAL A 97 16.14 2.94 30.20
C VAL A 97 15.99 3.36 31.66
N GLY A 98 15.20 2.60 32.42
CA GLY A 98 14.77 2.99 33.76
C GLY A 98 13.91 4.27 33.73
N ARG A 99 14.33 5.30 34.49
CA ARG A 99 13.63 6.59 34.57
C ARG A 99 14.07 7.60 33.49
N SER A 100 15.18 7.31 32.81
CA SER A 100 15.79 8.23 31.83
C SER A 100 15.33 7.89 30.42
N VAL A 101 15.11 8.92 29.60
CA VAL A 101 14.84 8.77 28.16
C VAL A 101 16.18 8.58 27.45
N SER A 102 16.35 7.45 26.76
CA SER A 102 17.58 7.11 26.04
C SER A 102 17.53 7.48 24.57
N GLU A 103 16.39 7.26 23.91
CA GLU A 103 16.25 7.46 22.46
C GLU A 103 14.88 8.03 22.10
N LEU A 104 14.81 8.68 20.95
CA LEU A 104 13.57 9.04 20.27
C LEU A 104 13.44 8.19 19.00
N LEU A 105 12.35 7.44 18.90
CA LEU A 105 11.95 6.71 17.71
C LEU A 105 11.04 7.61 16.88
N PHE A 106 11.57 8.18 15.80
CA PHE A 106 10.79 8.98 14.87
C PHE A 106 10.04 8.09 13.90
N SER A 107 8.76 8.38 13.71
CA SER A 107 7.94 7.87 12.61
C SER A 107 7.63 9.03 11.67
N PHE A 108 7.74 8.80 10.37
CA PHE A 108 7.58 9.88 9.39
C PHE A 108 6.86 9.41 8.14
N GLU A 109 6.09 10.29 7.52
CA GLU A 109 5.40 10.04 6.26
C GLU A 109 5.46 11.27 5.36
N ASP A 110 5.50 11.07 4.05
CA ASP A 110 5.36 12.16 3.09
C ASP A 110 3.93 12.20 2.56
N ILE A 111 3.15 13.17 3.01
CA ILE A 111 1.76 13.33 2.57
C ILE A 111 1.66 13.84 1.12
N SER A 112 2.76 14.17 0.44
CA SER A 112 2.76 14.35 -1.02
C SER A 112 2.54 13.02 -1.73
N GLN A 113 3.05 11.92 -1.17
CA GLN A 113 2.74 10.56 -1.63
C GLN A 113 1.30 10.20 -1.26
N LYS A 114 0.80 10.64 -0.08
CA LYS A 114 -0.64 10.64 0.16
C LYS A 114 -1.40 11.52 -0.80
N LYS A 115 -0.85 12.56 -1.42
CA LYS A 115 -1.57 13.27 -2.50
C LYS A 115 -1.55 12.46 -3.80
N ILE A 116 -0.53 11.64 -4.05
CA ILE A 116 -0.51 10.67 -5.18
C ILE A 116 -1.45 9.47 -4.88
N GLU A 117 -1.69 9.16 -3.61
CA GLU A 117 -2.61 8.09 -3.15
C GLU A 117 -4.04 8.61 -2.86
N GLU A 118 -4.24 9.87 -2.45
CA GLU A 118 -5.53 10.54 -2.21
C GLU A 118 -6.08 11.15 -3.51
N THR A 119 -5.24 11.41 -4.51
CA THR A 119 -5.73 11.54 -5.90
C THR A 119 -6.09 10.17 -6.49
N LYS A 120 -5.76 9.05 -5.82
CA LYS A 120 -6.28 7.70 -6.12
C LYS A 120 -7.42 7.25 -5.18
N GLU A 121 -7.66 7.91 -4.05
CA GLU A 121 -8.64 7.47 -3.03
C GLU A 121 -9.85 8.41 -2.82
N LYS A 122 -10.17 9.24 -3.81
CA LYS A 122 -11.59 9.62 -4.06
C LYS A 122 -12.13 9.07 -5.38
N GLY A 123 -11.59 7.95 -5.82
CA GLY A 123 -12.37 6.97 -6.57
C GLY A 123 -13.06 6.08 -5.54
N SER A 124 -14.38 6.03 -5.58
CA SER A 124 -15.16 4.96 -4.97
C SER A 124 -14.46 3.61 -5.12
N ASN A 125 -14.62 2.71 -4.15
CA ASN A 125 -14.45 1.26 -4.33
C ASN A 125 -15.46 0.69 -5.36
N ALA A 126 -15.75 1.42 -6.42
CA ALA A 126 -16.28 0.88 -7.65
C ALA A 126 -15.08 0.36 -8.45
N PRO A 127 -15.20 -0.82 -9.10
CA PRO A 127 -14.24 -1.25 -10.11
C PRO A 127 -13.98 -0.06 -11.04
N LYS A 128 -12.71 0.27 -11.35
CA LYS A 128 -12.38 1.25 -12.40
C LYS A 128 -13.23 0.89 -13.61
N ASP A 129 -14.30 1.65 -13.81
CA ASP A 129 -15.27 1.34 -14.85
C ASP A 129 -14.48 1.48 -16.16
N PRO A 130 -14.35 0.43 -16.99
CA PRO A 130 -13.58 0.50 -18.22
C PRO A 130 -14.09 1.58 -19.19
N PHE A 131 -15.27 2.14 -18.93
CA PHE A 131 -15.86 3.24 -19.67
C PHE A 131 -15.51 4.63 -19.13
N THR A 132 -14.77 4.77 -18.02
CA THR A 132 -14.48 6.09 -17.42
C THR A 132 -13.60 6.95 -18.32
N ASN A 133 -14.16 8.08 -18.74
CA ASN A 133 -13.55 9.09 -19.61
C ASN A 133 -12.47 9.87 -18.84
N PHE A 134 -11.19 9.57 -19.10
CA PHE A 134 -10.05 10.22 -18.44
C PHE A 134 -9.66 11.59 -19.05
N LYS A 135 -10.31 12.07 -20.13
CA LYS A 135 -9.89 13.31 -20.81
C LYS A 135 -10.49 14.60 -20.21
N MET A 136 -11.36 14.51 -19.19
CA MET A 136 -11.93 15.68 -18.48
C MET A 136 -11.88 15.53 -16.95
N SER A 137 -11.62 16.65 -16.26
CA SER A 137 -11.78 16.72 -14.80
C SER A 137 -13.27 16.78 -14.41
N GLN A 138 -13.57 16.36 -13.18
CA GLN A 138 -14.93 16.43 -12.62
C GLN A 138 -15.54 17.84 -12.71
N LYS A 139 -14.71 18.89 -12.55
CA LYS A 139 -15.15 20.29 -12.67
C LYS A 139 -15.62 20.63 -14.07
N GLN A 140 -14.95 20.10 -15.10
CA GLN A 140 -15.35 20.29 -16.49
C GLN A 140 -16.65 19.52 -16.78
N LEU A 141 -16.78 18.28 -16.30
CA LEU A 141 -18.02 17.49 -16.44
C LEU A 141 -19.22 18.23 -15.84
N SER A 142 -19.10 18.77 -14.63
CA SER A 142 -20.17 19.54 -13.99
C SER A 142 -20.51 20.84 -14.74
N LEU A 143 -19.50 21.52 -15.31
CA LEU A 143 -19.73 22.71 -16.14
C LEU A 143 -20.56 22.35 -17.37
N PHE A 144 -20.19 21.30 -18.11
CA PHE A 144 -20.92 20.87 -19.30
C PHE A 144 -22.32 20.38 -18.97
N ALA A 145 -22.48 19.56 -17.92
CA ALA A 145 -23.79 19.11 -17.50
C ALA A 145 -24.74 20.26 -17.12
N SER A 146 -24.23 21.30 -16.46
CA SER A 146 -25.01 22.49 -16.14
C SER A 146 -25.45 23.29 -17.39
N LYS A 147 -24.63 23.31 -18.44
CA LYS A 147 -24.96 23.97 -19.71
C LYS A 147 -25.94 23.13 -20.54
N ILE A 148 -25.73 21.82 -20.62
CA ILE A 148 -26.61 20.88 -21.33
C ILE A 148 -27.98 20.83 -20.66
N LYS A 149 -28.06 20.88 -19.32
CA LYS A 149 -29.33 21.03 -18.59
C LYS A 149 -30.14 22.23 -19.08
N LYS A 150 -29.49 23.39 -19.28
CA LYS A 150 -30.17 24.62 -19.72
C LYS A 150 -30.71 24.52 -21.15
N ALA A 151 -30.10 23.69 -21.99
CA ALA A 151 -30.50 23.51 -23.39
C ALA A 151 -31.49 22.36 -23.62
N SER A 152 -31.38 21.26 -22.85
CA SER A 152 -32.14 20.02 -23.05
C SER A 152 -33.20 19.73 -21.98
N GLY A 153 -33.09 20.36 -20.79
CA GLY A 153 -33.91 20.04 -19.63
C GLY A 153 -33.56 18.72 -18.93
N GLN A 154 -32.54 17.98 -19.38
CA GLN A 154 -32.12 16.71 -18.79
C GLN A 154 -31.46 16.87 -17.41
N ASP A 155 -31.48 15.81 -16.61
CA ASP A 155 -30.91 15.82 -15.28
C ASP A 155 -29.37 15.88 -15.29
N VAL A 156 -28.81 16.66 -14.35
CA VAL A 156 -27.36 16.93 -14.30
C VAL A 156 -26.57 15.66 -13.98
N GLU A 157 -27.09 14.81 -13.10
CA GLU A 157 -26.44 13.58 -12.66
C GLU A 157 -26.36 12.57 -13.82
N GLU A 158 -27.44 12.48 -14.61
CA GLU A 158 -27.53 11.62 -15.78
C GLU A 158 -26.60 12.09 -16.90
N ILE A 159 -26.54 13.41 -17.17
CA ILE A 159 -25.61 13.98 -18.16
C ILE A 159 -24.15 13.74 -17.75
N ILE A 160 -23.80 13.89 -16.47
CA ILE A 160 -22.44 13.59 -15.98
C ILE A 160 -22.11 12.11 -16.19
N LYS A 161 -23.06 11.22 -15.91
CA LYS A 161 -22.88 9.77 -16.11
C LYS A 161 -22.70 9.40 -17.59
N GLU A 162 -23.38 10.08 -18.50
CA GLU A 162 -23.21 9.86 -19.95
C GLU A 162 -21.92 10.46 -20.49
N LEU A 163 -21.55 11.68 -20.06
CA LEU A 163 -20.29 12.33 -20.47
C LEU A 163 -19.05 11.61 -19.91
N SER A 164 -19.16 11.04 -18.72
CA SER A 164 -18.11 10.22 -18.11
C SER A 164 -17.95 8.85 -18.78
N ASN A 165 -18.86 8.44 -19.67
CA ASN A 165 -18.77 7.20 -20.41
C ASN A 165 -18.25 7.43 -21.84
N VAL A 166 -17.11 6.82 -22.18
CA VAL A 166 -16.45 6.97 -23.48
C VAL A 166 -17.36 6.59 -24.67
N HIS A 167 -18.30 5.66 -24.48
CA HIS A 167 -19.22 5.23 -25.54
C HIS A 167 -20.51 6.06 -25.62
N LEU A 168 -20.81 6.88 -24.61
CA LEU A 168 -22.05 7.69 -24.54
C LEU A 168 -21.80 9.19 -24.73
N GLN A 169 -20.55 9.66 -24.66
CA GLN A 169 -20.19 11.07 -24.86
C GLN A 169 -20.65 11.62 -26.24
N SER A 170 -20.73 10.75 -27.27
CA SER A 170 -21.15 11.15 -28.62
C SER A 170 -22.55 11.75 -28.68
N LYS A 171 -23.44 11.37 -27.76
CA LYS A 171 -24.81 11.92 -27.67
C LYS A 171 -24.84 13.42 -27.40
N HIS A 172 -23.82 13.94 -26.72
CA HIS A 172 -23.77 15.33 -26.27
C HIS A 172 -22.91 16.23 -27.18
N ILE A 173 -22.32 15.68 -28.25
CA ILE A 173 -21.44 16.41 -29.17
C ILE A 173 -22.14 17.64 -29.76
N ASP A 174 -23.39 17.48 -30.22
CA ASP A 174 -24.09 18.56 -30.91
C ASP A 174 -24.50 19.69 -29.96
N PHE A 175 -24.86 19.36 -28.71
CA PHE A 175 -25.10 20.37 -27.67
C PHE A 175 -23.83 21.18 -27.34
N LEU A 176 -22.66 20.56 -27.44
CA LEU A 176 -21.39 21.21 -27.13
C LEU A 176 -20.87 22.07 -28.28
N LYS A 177 -21.13 21.67 -29.53
CA LYS A 177 -20.89 22.53 -30.71
C LYS A 177 -21.70 23.83 -30.63
N VAL A 178 -22.95 23.76 -30.17
CA VAL A 178 -23.80 24.95 -29.95
C VAL A 178 -23.22 25.90 -28.88
N LEU A 179 -22.39 25.36 -27.97
CA LEU A 179 -21.72 26.14 -26.91
C LEU A 179 -20.33 26.65 -27.32
N ASP A 180 -20.03 26.64 -28.62
CA ASP A 180 -18.74 27.04 -29.21
C ASP A 180 -17.53 26.26 -28.65
N PHE A 181 -17.81 25.04 -28.17
CA PHE A 181 -16.79 24.14 -27.67
C PHE A 181 -16.50 23.06 -28.71
N VAL A 182 -15.40 23.24 -29.46
CA VAL A 182 -14.88 22.23 -30.38
C VAL A 182 -13.84 21.38 -29.64
N PRO A 183 -14.12 20.11 -29.37
CA PRO A 183 -13.22 19.35 -28.52
C PRO A 183 -12.00 18.84 -29.29
N SER A 184 -10.85 19.48 -29.08
CA SER A 184 -9.56 18.93 -29.51
C SER A 184 -9.14 17.72 -28.63
N ASP A 185 -9.71 17.61 -27.43
CA ASP A 185 -9.37 16.60 -26.42
C ASP A 185 -10.41 15.46 -26.32
N TRP A 186 -11.24 15.20 -27.33
CA TRP A 186 -12.21 14.08 -27.25
C TRP A 186 -11.64 12.78 -27.81
N TYR A 187 -12.30 11.66 -27.47
CA TYR A 187 -11.99 10.40 -28.13
C TYR A 187 -12.54 10.43 -29.56
N THR A 188 -11.65 10.33 -30.53
CA THR A 188 -11.98 10.06 -31.92
C THR A 188 -12.69 8.70 -32.04
N GLU A 189 -13.48 8.50 -33.10
CA GLU A 189 -14.14 7.20 -33.34
C GLU A 189 -13.16 6.02 -33.36
N ALA A 190 -11.92 6.25 -33.81
CA ALA A 190 -10.85 5.27 -33.80
C ALA A 190 -10.36 4.96 -32.37
N GLU A 191 -10.30 5.94 -31.48
CA GLU A 191 -9.97 5.72 -30.07
C GLU A 191 -11.15 5.03 -29.35
N ILE A 192 -12.40 5.42 -29.62
CA ILE A 192 -13.60 4.77 -29.04
C ILE A 192 -13.64 3.28 -29.38
N LYS A 193 -13.34 2.90 -30.63
CA LYS A 193 -13.26 1.48 -31.05
C LYS A 193 -12.17 0.67 -30.34
N LYS A 194 -11.14 1.31 -29.78
CA LYS A 194 -10.11 0.65 -28.96
C LYS A 194 -10.58 0.39 -27.52
N HIS A 195 -11.59 1.12 -27.05
CA HIS A 195 -12.17 0.86 -25.74
C HIS A 195 -13.08 -0.38 -25.80
N PRO A 196 -12.91 -1.34 -24.88
CA PRO A 196 -13.74 -2.53 -24.86
C PRO A 196 -15.19 -2.16 -24.60
N THR A 197 -16.11 -2.91 -25.21
CA THR A 197 -17.55 -2.71 -25.06
C THR A 197 -18.09 -3.36 -23.78
N PRO A 198 -19.25 -2.93 -23.25
CA PRO A 198 -19.93 -3.59 -22.12
C PRO A 198 -20.06 -5.10 -22.25
N GLN A 199 -20.36 -5.58 -23.45
CA GLN A 199 -20.49 -7.00 -23.71
C GLN A 199 -19.14 -7.73 -23.63
N GLN A 200 -18.08 -7.15 -24.18
CA GLN A 200 -16.73 -7.72 -24.12
C GLN A 200 -16.20 -7.79 -22.69
N ILE A 201 -16.39 -6.74 -21.89
CA ILE A 201 -15.97 -6.72 -20.47
C ILE A 201 -16.75 -7.76 -19.66
N ALA A 202 -18.05 -7.92 -19.91
CA ALA A 202 -18.85 -8.94 -19.25
C ALA A 202 -18.35 -10.35 -19.60
N GLN A 203 -18.01 -10.58 -20.86
CA GLN A 203 -17.46 -11.85 -21.33
C GLN A 203 -16.07 -12.14 -20.76
N GLU A 204 -15.20 -11.14 -20.69
CA GLU A 204 -13.87 -11.27 -20.07
C GLU A 204 -13.97 -11.54 -18.57
N LYS A 205 -14.88 -10.86 -17.85
CA LYS A 205 -15.13 -11.14 -16.43
C LYS A 205 -15.63 -12.57 -16.21
N LEU A 206 -16.55 -13.05 -17.06
CA LEU A 206 -17.03 -14.43 -17.00
C LEU A 206 -15.90 -15.43 -17.24
N ARG A 207 -15.07 -15.18 -18.26
CA ARG A 207 -13.92 -16.02 -18.59
C ARG A 207 -12.86 -16.00 -17.47
N ALA A 208 -12.59 -14.85 -16.88
CA ALA A 208 -11.68 -14.72 -15.75
C ALA A 208 -12.19 -15.50 -14.53
N LYS A 209 -13.49 -15.43 -14.24
CA LYS A 209 -14.14 -16.21 -13.18
C LYS A 209 -14.05 -17.72 -13.45
N GLN A 210 -14.26 -18.16 -14.69
CA GLN A 210 -14.11 -19.56 -15.07
C GLN A 210 -12.67 -20.04 -14.91
N LYS A 211 -11.70 -19.29 -15.42
CA LYS A 211 -10.27 -19.58 -15.26
C LYS A 211 -9.85 -19.66 -13.80
N ALA A 212 -10.29 -18.72 -12.96
CA ALA A 212 -9.99 -18.75 -11.53
C ALA A 212 -10.59 -19.98 -10.84
N LYS A 213 -11.79 -20.42 -11.24
CA LYS A 213 -12.40 -21.66 -10.73
C LYS A 213 -11.61 -22.89 -11.17
N GLU A 214 -11.27 -22.99 -12.45
CA GLU A 214 -10.46 -24.09 -12.99
C GLU A 214 -9.09 -24.17 -12.32
N GLN A 215 -8.45 -23.03 -12.09
CA GLN A 215 -7.17 -22.95 -11.39
C GLN A 215 -7.29 -23.41 -9.93
N ALA A 216 -8.32 -22.96 -9.20
CA ALA A 216 -8.56 -23.39 -7.83
C ALA A 216 -8.86 -24.90 -7.71
N GLU A 217 -9.58 -25.47 -8.70
CA GLU A 217 -9.82 -26.92 -8.77
C GLU A 217 -8.52 -27.70 -9.00
N LEU A 218 -7.64 -27.20 -9.86
CA LEU A 218 -6.33 -27.81 -10.13
C LEU A 218 -5.39 -27.71 -8.92
N GLU A 219 -5.33 -26.56 -8.26
CA GLU A 219 -4.59 -26.38 -7.01
C GLU A 219 -5.11 -27.33 -5.92
N GLN A 220 -6.44 -27.43 -5.76
CA GLN A 220 -7.03 -28.34 -4.78
C GLN A 220 -6.77 -29.83 -5.13
N ALA A 221 -6.75 -30.20 -6.41
CA ALA A 221 -6.39 -31.54 -6.84
C ALA A 221 -4.92 -31.86 -6.52
N GLN A 222 -4.01 -30.91 -6.72
CA GLN A 222 -2.61 -31.04 -6.35
C GLN A 222 -2.44 -31.23 -4.84
N LEU A 223 -3.14 -30.43 -4.02
CA LEU A 223 -3.10 -30.59 -2.55
C LEU A 223 -3.53 -32.00 -2.10
N ARG A 224 -4.53 -32.59 -2.78
CA ARG A 224 -4.97 -33.97 -2.49
C ARG A 224 -3.91 -34.99 -2.89
N GLN A 225 -3.26 -34.80 -4.03
CA GLN A 225 -2.16 -35.67 -4.45
C GLN A 225 -0.99 -35.60 -3.46
N ASP A 226 -0.60 -34.40 -3.05
CA ASP A 226 0.44 -34.18 -2.04
C ASP A 226 0.08 -34.87 -0.72
N TYR A 227 -1.18 -34.78 -0.29
CA TYR A 227 -1.66 -35.42 0.94
C TYR A 227 -1.51 -36.95 0.90
N GLU A 228 -1.78 -37.60 -0.23
CA GLU A 228 -1.54 -39.04 -0.39
C GLU A 228 -0.05 -39.41 -0.28
N VAL A 229 0.84 -38.57 -0.81
CA VAL A 229 2.30 -38.75 -0.65
C VAL A 229 2.71 -38.64 0.82
N LEU A 230 2.12 -37.70 1.57
CA LEU A 230 2.37 -37.57 3.01
C LEU A 230 1.83 -38.76 3.80
N LEU A 231 0.69 -39.34 3.41
CA LEU A 231 0.17 -40.57 4.01
C LEU A 231 1.09 -41.77 3.75
N ALA A 232 1.70 -41.84 2.56
CA ALA A 232 2.67 -42.89 2.24
C ALA A 232 3.97 -42.76 3.05
N ASN A 233 4.35 -41.54 3.43
CA ASN A 233 5.56 -41.22 4.20
C ASN A 233 5.25 -40.77 5.64
N ALA A 234 4.15 -41.28 6.21
CA ALA A 234 3.57 -40.76 7.44
C ALA A 234 4.52 -40.82 8.65
N GLU A 235 5.32 -41.88 8.79
CA GLU A 235 6.25 -42.02 9.91
C GLU A 235 7.29 -40.89 9.94
N GLU A 236 8.02 -40.70 8.84
CA GLU A 236 9.03 -39.65 8.71
C GLU A 236 8.40 -38.26 8.90
N PHE A 237 7.24 -38.02 8.27
CA PHE A 237 6.54 -36.74 8.37
C PHE A 237 6.06 -36.41 9.79
N VAL A 238 5.48 -37.38 10.49
CA VAL A 238 4.97 -37.19 11.85
C VAL A 238 6.11 -37.02 12.85
N MET A 239 7.19 -37.78 12.69
CA MET A 239 8.39 -37.65 13.54
C MET A 239 9.02 -36.26 13.42
N ALA A 240 9.12 -35.70 12.21
CA ALA A 240 9.59 -34.33 12.00
C ALA A 240 8.68 -33.26 12.65
N ASN A 241 7.40 -33.59 12.86
CA ASN A 241 6.38 -32.68 13.38
C ASN A 241 5.90 -33.04 14.79
N GLN A 242 6.66 -33.84 15.55
CA GLN A 242 6.24 -34.35 16.87
C GLN A 242 5.83 -33.24 17.86
N LYS A 243 6.44 -32.06 17.78
CA LYS A 243 6.10 -30.89 18.62
C LYS A 243 4.65 -30.40 18.46
N ARG A 244 3.99 -30.75 17.35
CA ARG A 244 2.59 -30.39 17.06
C ARG A 244 1.59 -31.33 17.73
N ILE A 245 2.03 -32.53 18.14
CA ILE A 245 1.17 -33.54 18.76
C ILE A 245 0.83 -33.08 20.18
N GLY A 246 -0.44 -32.71 20.36
CA GLY A 246 -0.98 -32.29 21.66
C GLY A 246 -1.28 -33.47 22.59
N ILE A 247 -2.15 -33.28 23.58
CA ILE A 247 -2.61 -34.33 24.51
C ILE A 247 -3.88 -35.05 23.97
N GLY A 248 -4.33 -34.70 22.76
CA GLY A 248 -5.58 -35.18 22.17
C GLY A 248 -5.46 -36.52 21.43
N ILE A 249 -6.40 -36.76 20.52
CA ILE A 249 -6.52 -38.00 19.72
C ILE A 249 -5.25 -38.31 18.92
N GLU A 250 -4.53 -37.29 18.45
CA GLU A 250 -3.25 -37.43 17.75
C GLU A 250 -2.21 -38.19 18.59
N LYS A 251 -2.17 -37.94 19.91
CA LYS A 251 -1.23 -38.61 20.82
C LYS A 251 -1.53 -40.09 20.96
N MET A 252 -2.81 -40.45 20.99
CA MET A 252 -3.25 -41.84 21.05
C MET A 252 -2.81 -42.62 19.81
N TYR A 253 -2.91 -42.04 18.61
CA TYR A 253 -2.43 -42.67 17.38
C TYR A 253 -0.90 -42.75 17.34
N PHE A 254 -0.22 -41.68 17.77
CA PHE A 254 1.24 -41.65 17.84
C PHE A 254 1.82 -42.71 18.80
N GLU A 255 1.26 -42.85 20.00
CA GLU A 255 1.71 -43.84 21.00
C GLU A 255 1.47 -45.29 20.55
N LYS A 256 0.48 -45.51 19.67
CA LYS A 256 0.21 -46.81 19.04
C LYS A 256 1.08 -47.10 17.81
N GLY A 257 1.91 -46.15 17.37
CA GLY A 257 2.69 -46.24 16.13
C GLY A 257 1.84 -46.09 14.86
N ASP A 258 0.59 -45.62 14.96
CA ASP A 258 -0.27 -45.37 13.80
C ASP A 258 -0.06 -43.93 13.30
N TYR A 259 1.03 -43.71 12.57
CA TYR A 259 1.38 -42.40 12.04
C TYR A 259 0.40 -41.91 10.96
N GLN A 260 -0.20 -42.82 10.19
CA GLN A 260 -1.24 -42.46 9.21
C GLN A 260 -2.49 -41.91 9.89
N GLY A 261 -2.87 -42.47 11.04
CA GLY A 261 -3.92 -41.93 11.89
C GLY A 261 -3.65 -40.48 12.30
N VAL A 262 -2.41 -40.14 12.66
CA VAL A 262 -2.02 -38.76 13.00
C VAL A 262 -2.14 -37.83 11.79
N VAL A 263 -1.63 -38.24 10.62
CA VAL A 263 -1.71 -37.44 9.38
C VAL A 263 -3.18 -37.17 8.98
N ARG A 264 -4.07 -38.14 9.16
CA ARG A 264 -5.52 -37.97 8.91
C ARG A 264 -6.16 -36.93 9.83
N ILE A 265 -5.74 -36.83 11.08
CA ILE A 265 -6.22 -35.75 11.97
C ILE A 265 -5.77 -34.38 11.44
N TRP A 266 -4.59 -34.31 10.82
CA TRP A 266 -4.05 -33.10 10.23
C TRP A 266 -4.58 -32.77 8.82
N GLU A 267 -5.40 -33.64 8.21
CA GLU A 267 -5.88 -33.54 6.83
C GLU A 267 -6.38 -32.13 6.46
N ARG A 268 -7.24 -31.54 7.30
CA ARG A 268 -7.78 -30.19 7.06
C ARG A 268 -6.69 -29.13 6.90
N TYR A 269 -5.62 -29.23 7.68
CA TYR A 269 -4.51 -28.28 7.64
C TYR A 269 -3.58 -28.55 6.45
N LEU A 270 -3.41 -29.83 6.08
CA LEU A 270 -2.59 -30.24 4.94
C LEU A 270 -3.25 -29.91 3.59
N LEU A 271 -4.58 -29.94 3.53
CA LEU A 271 -5.38 -29.52 2.38
C LEU A 271 -5.65 -28.01 2.33
N SER A 272 -4.97 -27.22 3.17
CA SER A 272 -5.01 -25.75 3.18
C SER A 272 -3.64 -25.20 2.79
N GLU A 273 -3.56 -24.44 1.69
CA GLU A 273 -2.31 -23.82 1.24
C GLU A 273 -1.65 -22.94 2.32
N ARG A 274 -2.48 -22.30 3.16
CA ARG A 274 -1.99 -21.43 4.21
C ARG A 274 -1.42 -22.22 5.37
N ASP A 275 -2.17 -23.21 5.84
CA ASP A 275 -1.87 -23.86 7.12
C ASP A 275 -0.78 -24.93 6.98
N ARG A 276 -0.68 -25.57 5.80
CA ARG A 276 0.34 -26.60 5.54
C ARG A 276 1.78 -26.08 5.60
N LYS A 277 2.00 -24.78 5.34
CA LYS A 277 3.34 -24.14 5.38
C LYS A 277 4.02 -24.22 6.74
N GLY A 278 3.26 -24.47 7.81
CA GLY A 278 3.83 -24.66 9.14
C GLY A 278 4.46 -26.03 9.38
N PHE A 279 4.22 -27.03 8.53
CA PHE A 279 4.72 -28.38 8.72
C PHE A 279 6.18 -28.48 8.27
N ALA A 280 7.01 -29.07 9.12
CA ALA A 280 8.40 -29.38 8.79
C ALA A 280 8.46 -30.55 7.80
N LEU A 281 9.54 -30.61 7.01
CA LEU A 281 9.83 -31.68 6.05
C LEU A 281 8.81 -31.84 4.90
N LEU A 282 7.87 -30.89 4.75
CA LEU A 282 6.79 -30.96 3.77
C LEU A 282 7.35 -31.00 2.33
N ASP A 283 8.16 -30.01 1.94
CA ASP A 283 8.68 -29.90 0.57
C ASP A 283 9.67 -31.02 0.25
N GLU A 284 10.44 -31.47 1.23
CA GLU A 284 11.43 -32.55 1.07
C GLU A 284 10.74 -33.89 0.74
N ILE A 285 9.65 -34.24 1.44
CA ILE A 285 8.89 -35.47 1.16
C ILE A 285 8.21 -35.38 -0.21
N LEU A 286 7.67 -34.22 -0.58
CA LEU A 286 6.95 -34.04 -1.85
C LEU A 286 7.86 -33.98 -3.07
N SER A 287 9.16 -33.78 -2.86
CA SER A 287 10.18 -33.73 -3.93
C SER A 287 10.73 -35.11 -4.34
N ARG A 288 10.35 -36.18 -3.64
CA ARG A 288 10.80 -37.56 -3.87
C ARG A 288 9.88 -38.29 -4.84
#